data_AF-A0A1J4XB07-F1
#
_entry.id   AF-A0A1J4XB07-F1
#
_cell.length_a   1.000
_cell.length_b   1.000
_cell.length_c   1.000
_cell.angle_alpha   90.00
_cell.angle_beta   90.00
_cell.angle_gamma   90.00
#
_symmetry.space_group_name_H-M   'P 1'
#
loop_
_entity.id
_entity.type
_entity.pdbx_description
1 polymer ?
#
loop_
_entity_poly.entity_id
_entity_poly.type
_entity_poly.pdbx_seq_one_letter_code
_entity_poly.pdbx_strand_id
1 'polypeptide(L)'
;MILISALIGLLLQSCTEKIIYEITNIEVSGSSNSGIDIQEFGQIVFGLDVTLADKRANTATIQAAINAVTGNGAHLLIPEGNIYLDGTIQVNRDRIQIQGAGIYTTTIYADSGIVFNFSKGTDEMLYQCSLSDLSILGTSSVKKTAVRVTDAGVMDIENITIGSWTGNTSIGIQYQGRDILSVSKSTIFADIPISIEDNPNASIDIDHGHFSDLYLGVEEGPASTQACVRIASGVNLTNVIFDGYQAWVCGENGLYWNDTTTTETSLNLKLENIRWEQSSSGANGNIIHIRHNQALQNLVIDNIFGAANSEGNQSTNGVYLHGIRGGIISNSMILAGEQGSPRTAFSLDSTTYPIVISNVFMLNSLGAQSIGAGLTPRIYVPRDDFNGISYAVYDHNNWDQGTIFGTPITGETAAVDSGAVAEISSAINGVLIINSSGGPNAIYSLRGALPTVEMSDPDGWFSSERDSPGFVNIYWSETQSKIELQNLIGFPLHFSWIILGSVGL
;
A
#
# COMPACT_ATOMS: atom_id res chain seq x y z
N MET A 1 30.92 75.91 -30.13
CA MET A 1 29.86 74.99 -30.58
C MET A 1 30.37 73.57 -30.84
N ILE A 2 31.50 73.38 -31.52
CA ILE A 2 32.04 72.04 -31.86
C ILE A 2 32.48 71.22 -30.61
N LEU A 3 32.94 71.86 -29.53
CA LEU A 3 33.37 71.17 -28.31
C LEU A 3 32.22 70.62 -27.44
N ILE A 4 30.99 71.14 -27.57
CA ILE A 4 29.84 70.68 -26.75
C ILE A 4 29.21 69.43 -27.37
N SER A 5 29.19 69.33 -28.71
CA SER A 5 28.68 68.16 -29.43
C SER A 5 29.52 66.90 -29.21
N ALA A 6 30.85 67.05 -29.11
CA ALA A 6 31.75 65.94 -28.84
C ALA A 6 31.62 65.41 -27.39
N LEU A 7 31.35 66.30 -26.43
CA LEU A 7 31.18 65.94 -25.02
C LEU A 7 29.86 65.19 -24.78
N ILE A 8 28.77 65.61 -25.45
CA ILE A 8 27.47 64.95 -25.40
C ILE A 8 27.53 63.56 -26.06
N GLY A 9 28.26 63.43 -27.18
CA GLY A 9 28.50 62.14 -27.84
C GLY A 9 29.25 61.15 -26.96
N LEU A 10 30.31 61.59 -26.27
CA LEU A 10 31.06 60.72 -25.34
C LEU A 10 30.24 60.30 -24.11
N LEU A 11 29.42 61.21 -23.56
CA LEU A 11 28.55 60.92 -22.42
C LEU A 11 27.47 59.90 -22.77
N LEU A 12 26.81 60.04 -23.93
CA LEU A 12 25.82 59.08 -24.42
C LEU A 12 26.44 57.71 -24.71
N GLN A 13 27.63 57.66 -25.29
CA GLN A 13 28.32 56.40 -25.59
C GLN A 13 28.75 55.68 -24.30
N SER A 14 29.24 56.42 -23.29
CA SER A 14 29.59 55.85 -21.97
C SER A 14 28.38 55.34 -21.18
N CYS A 15 27.23 56.01 -21.28
CA CYS A 15 26.00 55.54 -20.63
C CYS A 15 25.42 54.31 -21.33
N THR A 16 25.53 54.23 -22.67
CA THR A 16 25.02 53.10 -23.44
C THR A 16 25.88 51.85 -23.24
N GLU A 17 27.21 52.00 -23.19
CA GLU A 17 28.12 50.88 -22.88
C GLU A 17 27.99 50.42 -21.42
N LYS A 18 27.76 51.33 -20.47
CA LYS A 18 27.56 50.95 -19.06
C LYS A 18 26.22 50.23 -18.83
N ILE A 19 25.16 50.64 -19.52
CA ILE A 19 23.86 49.95 -19.49
C ILE A 19 23.95 48.58 -20.20
N ILE A 20 24.67 48.49 -21.33
CA ILE A 20 24.86 47.20 -22.02
C ILE A 20 25.75 46.26 -21.18
N TYR A 21 26.76 46.77 -20.47
CA TYR A 21 27.64 45.97 -19.60
C TYR A 21 26.95 45.52 -18.31
N GLU A 22 26.07 46.36 -17.72
CA GLU A 22 25.23 45.97 -16.57
C GLU A 22 24.11 44.98 -16.96
N ILE A 23 23.67 44.97 -18.23
CA ILE A 23 22.70 43.98 -18.74
C ILE A 23 23.39 42.66 -19.17
N THR A 24 24.68 42.68 -19.53
CA THR A 24 25.40 41.48 -20.02
C THR A 24 26.25 40.77 -18.97
N ASN A 25 26.54 41.38 -17.82
CA ASN A 25 27.28 40.75 -16.71
C ASN A 25 26.49 40.73 -15.40
N ILE A 26 25.28 40.16 -15.44
CA ILE A 26 24.74 39.50 -14.26
C ILE A 26 25.58 38.24 -14.03
N GLU A 27 26.72 38.40 -13.35
CA GLU A 27 27.36 37.28 -12.69
C GLU A 27 26.40 36.79 -11.59
N VAL A 28 25.63 35.75 -11.92
CA VAL A 28 24.84 34.97 -10.95
C VAL A 28 25.83 34.24 -10.04
N SER A 29 26.36 34.98 -9.07
CA SER A 29 27.14 34.46 -7.96
C SER A 29 26.21 34.35 -6.75
N GLY A 30 25.70 33.14 -6.53
CA GLY A 30 24.89 32.82 -5.35
C GLY A 30 23.72 31.92 -5.69
N SER A 31 23.71 30.72 -5.13
CA SER A 31 22.59 29.80 -5.14
C SER A 31 21.33 30.44 -4.54
N SER A 32 20.28 30.58 -5.33
CA SER A 32 18.90 30.64 -4.86
C SER A 32 17.98 30.16 -5.98
N ASN A 33 17.18 29.13 -5.72
CA ASN A 33 16.06 28.73 -6.57
C ASN A 33 15.07 29.90 -6.70
N SER A 34 15.26 30.82 -7.65
CA SER A 34 14.28 31.86 -7.95
C SER A 34 13.32 31.35 -9.02
N GLY A 35 12.16 30.85 -8.60
CA GLY A 35 11.07 30.56 -9.53
C GLY A 35 10.50 31.86 -10.16
N ILE A 36 9.69 31.71 -11.20
CA ILE A 36 9.01 32.81 -11.91
C ILE A 36 7.65 33.03 -11.28
N ASP A 37 7.37 34.24 -10.80
CA ASP A 37 6.05 34.57 -10.26
C ASP A 37 5.01 34.65 -11.39
N ILE A 38 3.91 33.90 -11.26
CA ILE A 38 2.85 33.92 -12.27
C ILE A 38 2.20 35.30 -12.42
N GLN A 39 2.33 36.20 -11.43
CA GLN A 39 1.82 37.56 -11.50
C GLN A 39 2.53 38.42 -12.56
N GLU A 40 3.67 37.97 -13.09
CA GLU A 40 4.32 38.61 -14.24
C GLU A 40 3.49 38.48 -15.53
N PHE A 41 2.55 37.53 -15.59
CA PHE A 41 1.73 37.24 -16.77
C PHE A 41 0.30 37.78 -16.69
N GLY A 42 -0.09 38.37 -15.57
CA GLY A 42 -1.43 38.89 -15.36
C GLY A 42 -1.73 39.19 -13.89
N GLN A 43 -2.88 39.82 -13.66
CA GLN A 43 -3.35 40.11 -12.30
C GLN A 43 -4.07 38.90 -11.72
N ILE A 44 -3.69 38.51 -10.50
CA ILE A 44 -4.46 37.58 -9.66
C ILE A 44 -5.34 38.38 -8.70
N VAL A 45 -6.63 38.05 -8.66
CA VAL A 45 -7.59 38.61 -7.71
C VAL A 45 -7.88 37.57 -6.62
N PHE A 46 -7.76 37.99 -5.37
CA PHE A 46 -7.89 37.12 -4.20
C PHE A 46 -9.21 37.33 -3.45
N GLY A 47 -9.64 36.31 -2.71
CA GLY A 47 -10.72 36.41 -1.71
C GLY A 47 -12.10 35.91 -2.18
N LEU A 48 -13.06 35.90 -1.24
CA LEU A 48 -14.39 35.29 -1.43
C LEU A 48 -15.33 36.08 -2.37
N ASP A 49 -15.12 37.38 -2.51
CA ASP A 49 -15.99 38.29 -3.29
C ASP A 49 -15.60 38.40 -4.77
N VAL A 50 -14.77 37.48 -5.27
CA VAL A 50 -14.34 37.43 -6.67
C VAL A 50 -15.51 37.13 -7.61
N THR A 51 -15.62 37.93 -8.67
CA THR A 51 -16.62 37.73 -9.72
C THR A 51 -16.25 36.58 -10.63
N LEU A 52 -17.20 36.10 -11.45
CA LEU A 52 -16.91 35.10 -12.49
C LEU A 52 -15.83 35.58 -13.47
N ALA A 53 -15.78 36.89 -13.76
CA ALA A 53 -14.74 37.46 -14.61
C ALA A 53 -13.36 37.39 -13.96
N ASP A 54 -13.28 37.62 -12.64
CA ASP A 54 -12.04 37.50 -11.87
C ASP A 54 -11.54 36.05 -11.83
N LYS A 55 -12.44 35.08 -11.62
CA LYS A 55 -12.10 33.65 -11.67
C LYS A 55 -11.51 33.24 -13.01
N ARG A 56 -12.11 33.71 -14.11
CA ARG A 56 -11.61 33.48 -15.47
C ARG A 56 -10.26 34.15 -15.70
N ALA A 57 -10.06 35.36 -15.19
CA ALA A 57 -8.78 36.07 -15.27
C ALA A 57 -7.67 35.36 -14.48
N ASN A 58 -7.98 34.82 -13.29
CA ASN A 58 -7.05 34.01 -12.49
C ASN A 58 -6.61 32.75 -13.25
N THR A 59 -7.58 31.98 -13.78
CA THR A 59 -7.29 30.80 -14.61
C THR A 59 -6.42 31.17 -15.82
N ALA A 60 -6.77 32.25 -16.53
CA ALA A 60 -6.03 32.71 -17.70
C ALA A 60 -4.60 33.17 -17.36
N THR A 61 -4.38 33.78 -16.19
CA THR A 61 -3.07 34.25 -15.75
C THR A 61 -2.12 33.09 -15.48
N ILE A 62 -2.58 32.07 -14.75
CA ILE A 62 -1.79 30.85 -14.51
C ILE A 62 -1.49 30.14 -15.84
N GLN A 63 -2.50 30.02 -16.72
CA GLN A 63 -2.33 29.41 -18.02
C GLN A 63 -1.34 30.19 -18.92
N ALA A 64 -1.35 31.52 -18.86
CA ALA A 64 -0.44 32.38 -19.61
C ALA A 64 1.02 32.15 -19.18
N ALA A 65 1.28 31.98 -17.88
CA ALA A 65 2.61 31.65 -17.37
C ALA A 65 3.13 30.33 -17.96
N ILE A 66 2.31 29.27 -17.96
CA ILE A 66 2.66 27.98 -18.58
C ILE A 66 2.90 28.13 -20.10
N ASN A 67 2.02 28.85 -20.78
CA ASN A 67 2.11 29.04 -22.22
C ASN A 67 3.37 29.81 -22.65
N ALA A 68 3.86 30.73 -21.79
CA ALA A 68 5.04 31.54 -22.03
C ALA A 68 6.35 30.75 -21.87
N VAL A 69 6.34 29.59 -21.22
CA VAL A 69 7.52 28.74 -21.09
C VAL A 69 7.96 28.25 -22.46
N THR A 70 9.21 28.53 -22.81
CA THR A 70 9.87 28.05 -24.03
C THR A 70 11.15 27.31 -23.65
N GLY A 71 11.49 26.23 -24.36
CA GLY A 71 12.73 25.49 -24.09
C GLY A 71 12.63 24.49 -22.92
N ASN A 72 13.55 24.57 -21.96
CA ASN A 72 13.90 23.52 -20.99
C ASN A 72 12.96 23.39 -19.77
N GLY A 73 11.77 23.98 -19.79
CA GLY A 73 10.84 24.02 -18.65
C GLY A 73 10.96 25.28 -17.80
N ALA A 74 10.17 25.34 -16.73
CA ALA A 74 10.16 26.46 -15.79
C ALA A 74 9.67 26.04 -14.41
N HIS A 75 10.17 26.76 -13.40
CA HIS A 75 9.63 26.74 -12.06
C HIS A 75 8.71 27.93 -11.86
N LEU A 76 7.41 27.69 -11.71
CA LEU A 76 6.35 28.68 -11.61
C LEU A 76 5.85 28.79 -10.17
N LEU A 77 5.90 29.99 -9.62
CA LEU A 77 5.46 30.30 -8.26
C LEU A 77 4.05 30.88 -8.29
N ILE A 78 3.12 30.20 -7.62
CA ILE A 78 1.77 30.72 -7.36
C ILE A 78 1.83 31.52 -6.06
N PRO A 79 1.41 32.80 -6.06
CA PRO A 79 1.52 33.66 -4.88
C PRO A 79 0.65 33.14 -3.73
N GLU A 80 0.94 33.64 -2.53
CA GLU A 80 0.08 33.46 -1.37
C GLU A 80 -1.31 34.07 -1.61
N GLY A 81 -2.34 33.45 -1.02
CA GLY A 81 -3.71 33.94 -1.05
C GLY A 81 -4.74 32.93 -1.53
N ASN A 82 -6.00 33.35 -1.42
CA ASN A 82 -7.18 32.57 -1.82
C ASN A 82 -7.54 32.88 -3.27
N ILE A 83 -7.25 31.97 -4.18
CA ILE A 83 -7.39 32.13 -5.63
C ILE A 83 -8.54 31.24 -6.11
N TYR A 84 -9.57 31.84 -6.73
CA TYR A 84 -10.69 31.09 -7.29
C TYR A 84 -10.53 30.94 -8.79
N LEU A 85 -10.83 29.74 -9.31
CA LEU A 85 -10.74 29.39 -10.73
C LEU A 85 -12.12 29.04 -11.30
N ASP A 86 -12.30 29.24 -12.61
CA ASP A 86 -13.50 28.86 -13.40
C ASP A 86 -13.15 27.87 -14.54
N GLY A 87 -11.95 27.26 -14.49
CA GLY A 87 -11.49 26.38 -15.55
C GLY A 87 -10.20 25.66 -15.22
N THR A 88 -9.77 24.83 -16.17
CA THR A 88 -8.60 23.97 -16.06
C THR A 88 -7.31 24.69 -16.38
N ILE A 89 -6.30 24.46 -15.54
CA ILE A 89 -4.90 24.75 -15.80
C ILE A 89 -4.30 23.56 -16.55
N GLN A 90 -4.03 23.76 -17.84
CA GLN A 90 -3.46 22.77 -18.75
C GLN A 90 -1.95 22.85 -18.75
N VAL A 91 -1.29 21.83 -18.21
CA VAL A 91 0.16 21.66 -18.22
C VAL A 91 0.53 20.69 -19.33
N ASN A 92 0.88 21.24 -20.49
CA ASN A 92 1.19 20.50 -21.72
C ASN A 92 2.63 20.71 -22.21
N ARG A 93 3.52 21.14 -21.32
CA ARG A 93 4.94 21.34 -21.58
C ARG A 93 5.75 20.53 -20.57
N ASP A 94 6.87 19.97 -21.04
CA ASP A 94 7.78 19.23 -20.18
C ASP A 94 8.43 20.18 -19.16
N ARG A 95 8.82 19.62 -18.00
CA ARG A 95 9.61 20.31 -16.97
C ARG A 95 8.93 21.55 -16.39
N ILE A 96 7.61 21.52 -16.29
CA ILE A 96 6.84 22.53 -15.57
C ILE A 96 6.73 22.11 -14.11
N GLN A 97 7.31 22.92 -13.23
CA GLN A 97 7.30 22.73 -11.79
C GLN A 97 6.41 23.83 -11.20
N ILE A 98 5.26 23.49 -10.62
CA ILE A 98 4.33 24.45 -10.03
C ILE A 98 4.45 24.39 -8.52
N GLN A 99 4.80 25.51 -7.88
CA GLN A 99 4.98 25.60 -6.44
C GLN A 99 4.12 26.73 -5.88
N GLY A 100 3.37 26.48 -4.81
CA GLY A 100 2.74 27.51 -3.99
C GLY A 100 3.63 28.00 -2.85
N ALA A 101 3.13 28.95 -2.06
CA ALA A 101 3.83 29.48 -0.89
C ALA A 101 3.69 28.61 0.37
N GLY A 102 3.03 27.45 0.28
CA GLY A 102 2.77 26.51 1.38
C GLY A 102 1.31 26.09 1.50
N ILE A 103 1.08 24.96 2.19
CA ILE A 103 -0.26 24.46 2.51
C ILE A 103 -1.07 25.53 3.27
N TYR A 104 -2.30 25.77 2.81
CA TYR A 104 -3.20 26.83 3.27
C TYR A 104 -2.68 28.28 3.16
N THR A 105 -1.44 28.50 2.72
CA THR A 105 -0.89 29.81 2.36
C THR A 105 -1.28 30.18 0.93
N THR A 106 -1.05 29.27 -0.01
CA THR A 106 -1.62 29.34 -1.37
C THR A 106 -2.80 28.38 -1.44
N THR A 107 -4.02 28.91 -1.61
CA THR A 107 -5.24 28.09 -1.67
C THR A 107 -5.99 28.32 -2.97
N ILE A 108 -6.10 27.26 -3.77
CA ILE A 108 -6.86 27.22 -5.02
C ILE A 108 -8.28 26.72 -4.74
N TYR A 109 -9.29 27.49 -5.14
CA TYR A 109 -10.70 27.13 -5.03
C TYR A 109 -11.29 26.81 -6.40
N ALA A 110 -11.99 25.69 -6.52
CA ALA A 110 -12.67 25.31 -7.74
C ALA A 110 -14.03 24.65 -7.48
N ASP A 111 -14.97 24.86 -8.39
CA ASP A 111 -16.32 24.33 -8.28
C ASP A 111 -16.57 23.09 -9.15
N SER A 112 -15.86 22.91 -10.26
CA SER A 112 -16.18 21.91 -11.27
C SER A 112 -14.97 21.58 -12.17
N GLY A 113 -15.10 20.51 -12.96
CA GLY A 113 -14.10 20.15 -13.96
C GLY A 113 -12.79 19.63 -13.37
N ILE A 114 -11.70 19.78 -14.11
CA ILE A 114 -10.34 19.41 -13.67
C ILE A 114 -9.61 20.69 -13.31
N VAL A 115 -8.93 20.76 -12.16
CA VAL A 115 -8.15 21.94 -11.79
C VAL A 115 -6.80 21.95 -12.48
N PHE A 116 -5.92 21.01 -12.14
CA PHE A 116 -4.64 20.83 -12.83
C PHE A 116 -4.71 19.59 -13.73
N ASN A 117 -4.50 19.79 -15.03
CA ASN A 117 -4.43 18.71 -16.00
C ASN A 117 -3.04 18.65 -16.61
N PHE A 118 -2.25 17.68 -16.19
CA PHE A 118 -0.92 17.37 -16.71
C PHE A 118 -1.08 16.39 -17.87
N SER A 119 -1.00 16.89 -19.10
CA SER A 119 -1.09 16.09 -20.30
C SER A 119 -0.54 16.87 -21.49
N LYS A 120 0.30 16.22 -22.29
CA LYS A 120 0.82 16.80 -23.54
C LYS A 120 -0.14 16.61 -24.73
N GLY A 121 -1.10 15.70 -24.60
CA GLY A 121 -2.08 15.35 -25.62
C GLY A 121 -2.13 13.86 -25.88
N THR A 122 -2.78 13.46 -26.98
CA THR A 122 -2.84 12.07 -27.43
C THR A 122 -1.48 11.65 -28.00
N ASP A 123 -1.04 10.45 -27.66
CA ASP A 123 0.23 9.84 -28.11
C ASP A 123 1.50 10.64 -27.81
N GLU A 124 1.42 11.64 -26.92
CA GLU A 124 2.57 12.45 -26.48
C GLU A 124 2.75 12.36 -24.96
N MET A 125 3.90 11.86 -24.56
CA MET A 125 4.26 11.75 -23.14
C MET A 125 4.75 13.10 -22.59
N LEU A 126 4.24 13.48 -21.42
CA LEU A 126 4.70 14.60 -20.62
C LEU A 126 5.88 14.18 -19.73
N TYR A 127 6.90 15.03 -19.57
CA TYR A 127 8.10 14.67 -18.79
C TYR A 127 8.45 15.66 -17.69
N GLN A 128 8.81 15.12 -16.51
CA GLN A 128 9.51 15.82 -15.42
C GLN A 128 8.76 17.01 -14.83
N CYS A 129 7.45 16.86 -14.65
CA CYS A 129 6.60 17.90 -14.08
C CYS A 129 6.39 17.70 -12.57
N SER A 130 6.02 18.77 -11.87
CA SER A 130 5.67 18.68 -10.46
C SER A 130 4.57 19.65 -10.04
N LEU A 131 3.97 19.34 -8.88
CA LEU A 131 3.03 20.19 -8.15
C LEU A 131 3.35 20.14 -6.66
N SER A 132 3.63 21.29 -6.04
CA SER A 132 3.95 21.33 -4.61
C SER A 132 3.42 22.55 -3.84
N ASP A 133 3.38 22.38 -2.52
CA ASP A 133 3.25 23.46 -1.53
C ASP A 133 1.99 24.34 -1.68
N LEU A 134 0.82 23.71 -1.88
CA LEU A 134 -0.45 24.43 -1.97
C LEU A 134 -1.65 23.61 -1.49
N SER A 135 -2.77 24.30 -1.26
CA SER A 135 -4.07 23.69 -0.99
C SER A 135 -5.02 23.82 -2.19
N ILE A 136 -5.86 22.81 -2.42
CA ILE A 136 -6.93 22.79 -3.43
C ILE A 136 -8.25 22.44 -2.73
N LEU A 137 -9.19 23.38 -2.70
CA LEU A 137 -10.45 23.24 -1.95
C LEU A 137 -11.68 23.30 -2.87
N GLY A 138 -12.59 22.35 -2.67
CA GLY A 138 -13.86 22.30 -3.41
C GLY A 138 -14.87 23.31 -2.87
N THR A 139 -15.60 23.99 -3.75
CA THR A 139 -16.62 24.99 -3.35
C THR A 139 -18.05 24.61 -3.72
N SER A 140 -18.28 23.41 -4.23
CA SER A 140 -19.60 22.93 -4.67
C SER A 140 -19.70 21.41 -4.55
N SER A 141 -20.89 20.85 -4.74
CA SER A 141 -21.12 19.41 -4.85
C SER A 141 -21.11 18.89 -6.30
N VAL A 142 -20.61 19.66 -7.27
CA VAL A 142 -20.47 19.19 -8.67
C VAL A 142 -19.24 18.30 -8.78
N LYS A 143 -19.34 17.19 -9.52
CA LYS A 143 -18.19 16.30 -9.78
C LYS A 143 -16.98 17.07 -10.34
N LYS A 144 -15.79 16.81 -9.77
CA LYS A 144 -14.54 17.48 -10.11
C LYS A 144 -13.31 16.62 -9.83
N THR A 145 -12.19 16.95 -10.46
CA THR A 145 -10.87 16.34 -10.26
C THR A 145 -9.85 17.42 -9.89
N ALA A 146 -9.12 17.28 -8.78
CA ALA A 146 -8.15 18.29 -8.38
C ALA A 146 -6.89 18.20 -9.26
N VAL A 147 -6.31 17.01 -9.38
CA VAL A 147 -5.14 16.78 -10.21
C VAL A 147 -5.41 15.59 -11.13
N ARG A 148 -5.26 15.80 -12.43
CA ARG A 148 -5.21 14.71 -13.42
C ARG A 148 -3.82 14.68 -14.04
N VAL A 149 -3.24 13.49 -14.09
CA VAL A 149 -1.99 13.21 -14.81
C VAL A 149 -2.29 12.18 -15.87
N THR A 150 -2.09 12.51 -17.13
CA THR A 150 -2.32 11.62 -18.26
C THR A 150 -1.05 11.51 -19.07
N ASP A 151 -0.55 10.29 -19.22
CA ASP A 151 0.61 9.90 -19.99
C ASP A 151 1.87 10.72 -19.64
N ALA A 152 2.35 10.55 -18.40
CA ALA A 152 3.53 11.23 -17.89
C ALA A 152 4.65 10.23 -17.55
N GLY A 153 5.87 10.57 -17.93
CA GLY A 153 7.06 9.75 -17.67
C GLY A 153 7.73 10.05 -16.32
N VAL A 154 7.63 11.28 -15.81
CA VAL A 154 8.10 11.62 -14.46
C VAL A 154 7.17 12.69 -13.90
N MET A 155 6.52 12.38 -12.78
CA MET A 155 5.62 13.29 -12.08
C MET A 155 5.85 13.24 -10.57
N ASP A 156 6.07 14.41 -9.97
CA ASP A 156 6.20 14.56 -8.51
C ASP A 156 5.07 15.43 -7.95
N ILE A 157 4.31 14.92 -6.97
CA ILE A 157 3.27 15.65 -6.25
C ILE A 157 3.65 15.64 -4.77
N GLU A 158 3.96 16.79 -4.19
CA GLU A 158 4.52 16.85 -2.83
C GLU A 158 3.87 17.95 -1.99
N ASN A 159 3.59 17.66 -0.71
CA ASN A 159 3.16 18.64 0.27
C ASN A 159 1.93 19.46 -0.19
N ILE A 160 0.92 18.76 -0.71
CA ILE A 160 -0.36 19.38 -1.07
C ILE A 160 -1.46 18.99 -0.10
N THR A 161 -2.47 19.86 0.00
CA THR A 161 -3.74 19.52 0.66
C THR A 161 -4.88 19.58 -0.34
N ILE A 162 -5.70 18.53 -0.41
CA ILE A 162 -6.97 18.53 -1.14
C ILE A 162 -8.08 18.31 -0.12
N GLY A 163 -9.12 19.15 -0.12
CA GLY A 163 -10.18 19.08 0.88
C GLY A 163 -11.54 19.58 0.39
N SER A 164 -12.60 19.17 1.08
CA SER A 164 -13.98 19.44 0.68
C SER A 164 -14.26 19.00 -0.76
N TRP A 165 -13.60 17.93 -1.21
CA TRP A 165 -13.54 17.53 -2.61
C TRP A 165 -14.63 16.50 -2.96
N THR A 166 -15.88 16.93 -2.79
CA THR A 166 -17.08 16.10 -2.96
C THR A 166 -17.77 16.36 -4.30
N GLY A 167 -18.60 15.41 -4.74
CA GLY A 167 -19.45 15.59 -5.92
C GLY A 167 -19.99 14.31 -6.55
N ASN A 168 -20.14 13.25 -5.77
CA ASN A 168 -20.46 11.89 -6.19
C ASN A 168 -19.46 11.38 -7.24
N THR A 169 -18.31 10.89 -6.77
CA THR A 169 -17.12 10.46 -7.53
C THR A 169 -16.18 11.58 -7.96
N SER A 170 -16.10 12.65 -7.17
CA SER A 170 -15.00 13.63 -7.27
C SER A 170 -13.66 12.98 -6.87
N ILE A 171 -12.60 13.30 -7.61
CA ILE A 171 -11.29 12.65 -7.46
C ILE A 171 -10.26 13.67 -6.97
N GLY A 172 -9.49 13.32 -5.94
CA GLY A 172 -8.33 14.10 -5.53
C GLY A 172 -7.24 14.05 -6.59
N ILE A 173 -6.51 12.94 -6.65
CA ILE A 173 -5.50 12.67 -7.67
C ILE A 173 -6.01 11.56 -8.59
N GLN A 174 -6.17 11.87 -9.88
CA GLN A 174 -6.44 10.90 -10.94
C GLN A 174 -5.17 10.69 -11.74
N TYR A 175 -4.58 9.50 -11.66
CA TYR A 175 -3.35 9.16 -12.33
C TYR A 175 -3.61 8.13 -13.43
N GLN A 176 -3.25 8.51 -14.65
CA GLN A 176 -3.28 7.77 -15.91
C GLN A 176 -1.91 7.92 -16.60
N GLY A 177 -0.82 7.93 -15.82
CA GLY A 177 0.54 8.17 -16.32
C GLY A 177 1.19 6.91 -16.86
N ARG A 178 2.53 6.86 -16.90
CA ARG A 178 3.26 5.76 -17.55
C ARG A 178 4.43 5.22 -16.74
N ASP A 179 5.44 6.04 -16.46
CA ASP A 179 6.72 5.52 -15.96
C ASP A 179 6.89 5.79 -14.46
N ILE A 180 7.31 7.01 -14.07
CA ILE A 180 7.70 7.36 -12.70
C ILE A 180 6.69 8.31 -12.05
N LEU A 181 6.20 7.94 -10.87
CA LEU A 181 5.32 8.76 -10.04
C LEU A 181 5.82 8.82 -8.59
N SER A 182 5.91 10.02 -8.03
CA SER A 182 6.04 10.24 -6.59
C SER A 182 4.85 11.05 -6.07
N VAL A 183 4.20 10.58 -5.01
CA VAL A 183 3.20 11.35 -4.25
C VAL A 183 3.61 11.32 -2.77
N SER A 184 3.89 12.48 -2.17
CA SER A 184 4.40 12.51 -0.80
C SER A 184 3.87 13.63 0.07
N LYS A 185 3.89 13.41 1.40
CA LYS A 185 3.61 14.40 2.46
C LYS A 185 2.28 15.13 2.28
N SER A 186 1.26 14.45 1.75
CA SER A 186 0.03 15.07 1.28
C SER A 186 -1.18 14.63 2.08
N THR A 187 -2.11 15.56 2.28
CA THR A 187 -3.42 15.31 2.92
C THR A 187 -4.51 15.42 1.87
N ILE A 188 -5.24 14.35 1.60
CA ILE A 188 -6.19 14.28 0.48
C ILE A 188 -7.54 13.75 0.96
N PHE A 189 -8.52 14.64 0.99
CA PHE A 189 -9.90 14.37 1.34
C PHE A 189 -10.81 14.60 0.13
N ALA A 190 -11.35 13.51 -0.41
CA ALA A 190 -12.21 13.51 -1.61
C ALA A 190 -13.15 12.32 -1.61
N ASP A 191 -14.16 12.29 -2.50
CA ASP A 191 -14.96 11.06 -2.68
C ASP A 191 -14.05 9.88 -3.08
N ILE A 192 -13.00 10.14 -3.87
CA ILE A 192 -11.94 9.19 -4.24
C ILE A 192 -10.58 9.93 -4.10
N PRO A 193 -9.86 9.78 -2.99
CA PRO A 193 -8.60 10.50 -2.75
C PRO A 193 -7.56 10.23 -3.83
N ILE A 194 -7.26 8.96 -4.09
CA ILE A 194 -6.35 8.52 -5.15
C ILE A 194 -7.09 7.55 -6.08
N SER A 195 -7.08 7.87 -7.38
CA SER A 195 -7.55 6.99 -8.45
C SER A 195 -6.40 6.69 -9.40
N ILE A 196 -6.02 5.43 -9.51
CA ILE A 196 -5.06 4.92 -10.51
C ILE A 196 -5.87 4.25 -11.61
N GLU A 197 -5.68 4.69 -12.85
CA GLU A 197 -6.49 4.31 -14.00
C GLU A 197 -5.61 4.01 -15.22
N ASP A 198 -6.16 3.24 -16.15
CA ASP A 198 -5.52 2.83 -17.40
C ASP A 198 -5.05 4.06 -18.20
N ASN A 199 -3.82 4.01 -18.68
CA ASN A 199 -3.22 5.05 -19.51
C ASN A 199 -3.85 4.97 -20.91
N PRO A 200 -4.59 6.00 -21.35
CA PRO A 200 -5.26 5.96 -22.64
C PRO A 200 -4.31 5.96 -23.85
N ASN A 201 -3.02 6.25 -23.65
CA ASN A 201 -2.00 6.43 -24.69
C ASN A 201 -0.88 5.37 -24.63
N ALA A 202 -0.89 4.45 -23.66
CA ALA A 202 0.18 3.46 -23.49
C ALA A 202 -0.35 2.16 -22.89
N SER A 203 0.39 1.07 -23.06
CA SER A 203 0.10 -0.21 -22.41
C SER A 203 0.67 -0.34 -20.99
N ILE A 204 1.32 0.71 -20.49
CA ILE A 204 1.97 0.76 -19.18
C ILE A 204 1.33 1.92 -18.41
N ASP A 205 0.89 1.64 -17.19
CA ASP A 205 0.24 2.66 -16.34
C ASP A 205 1.18 3.21 -15.28
N ILE A 206 1.92 2.34 -14.57
CA ILE A 206 2.99 2.75 -13.65
C ILE A 206 4.12 1.74 -13.73
N ASP A 207 5.33 2.20 -14.09
CA ASP A 207 6.53 1.35 -14.03
C ASP A 207 7.30 1.44 -12.70
N HIS A 208 7.28 2.62 -12.09
CA HIS A 208 7.86 2.91 -10.78
C HIS A 208 6.98 3.94 -10.05
N GLY A 209 6.37 3.55 -8.93
CA GLY A 209 5.50 4.42 -8.16
C GLY A 209 5.89 4.46 -6.69
N HIS A 210 5.95 5.66 -6.10
CA HIS A 210 6.16 5.82 -4.66
C HIS A 210 5.13 6.77 -4.03
N PHE A 211 4.38 6.24 -3.09
CA PHE A 211 3.38 6.95 -2.31
C PHE A 211 3.83 6.94 -0.85
N SER A 212 4.29 8.07 -0.32
CA SER A 212 4.87 8.14 1.03
C SER A 212 4.21 9.20 1.90
N ASP A 213 4.08 8.94 3.19
CA ASP A 213 3.69 9.96 4.17
C ASP A 213 2.33 10.62 3.84
N LEU A 214 1.30 9.79 3.66
CA LEU A 214 -0.03 10.22 3.21
C LEU A 214 -1.08 10.17 4.32
N TYR A 215 -1.96 11.17 4.32
CA TYR A 215 -3.23 11.15 5.03
C TYR A 215 -4.37 11.20 4.02
N LEU A 216 -5.02 10.06 3.79
CA LEU A 216 -6.12 9.90 2.85
C LEU A 216 -7.45 9.77 3.62
N GLY A 217 -8.46 10.53 3.20
CA GLY A 217 -9.81 10.44 3.76
C GLY A 217 -10.86 10.39 2.67
N VAL A 218 -11.71 9.37 2.69
CA VAL A 218 -12.90 9.37 1.83
C VAL A 218 -13.93 10.31 2.44
N GLU A 219 -14.24 11.42 1.77
CA GLU A 219 -15.26 12.36 2.23
C GLU A 219 -16.65 11.71 2.17
N GLU A 220 -17.27 11.56 3.35
CA GLU A 220 -18.46 10.73 3.51
C GLU A 220 -19.74 11.43 3.05
N GLY A 221 -20.29 10.96 1.93
CA GLY A 221 -21.75 10.83 1.78
C GLY A 221 -22.22 9.50 2.42
N PRO A 222 -23.51 9.37 2.79
CA PRO A 222 -24.04 8.27 3.63
C PRO A 222 -24.00 6.84 3.03
N ALA A 223 -23.28 6.62 1.93
CA ALA A 223 -23.06 5.31 1.30
C ALA A 223 -21.89 5.37 0.31
N SER A 224 -20.71 5.88 0.72
CA SER A 224 -19.57 5.88 -0.18
C SER A 224 -19.03 4.45 -0.37
N THR A 225 -19.36 3.80 -1.48
CA THR A 225 -18.73 2.54 -1.90
C THR A 225 -17.30 2.74 -2.44
N GLN A 226 -16.64 3.81 -1.99
CA GLN A 226 -15.36 4.27 -2.51
C GLN A 226 -14.23 3.84 -1.58
N ALA A 227 -12.99 4.02 -2.03
CA ALA A 227 -11.80 3.65 -1.28
C ALA A 227 -10.83 4.82 -1.19
N CYS A 228 -9.95 4.82 -0.18
CA CYS A 228 -8.87 5.80 -0.09
C CYS A 228 -7.96 5.72 -1.33
N VAL A 229 -7.65 4.49 -1.74
CA VAL A 229 -6.94 4.20 -3.00
C VAL A 229 -7.81 3.30 -3.86
N ARG A 230 -8.20 3.79 -5.04
CA ARG A 230 -8.92 3.01 -6.05
C ARG A 230 -8.01 2.75 -7.24
N ILE A 231 -7.86 1.49 -7.61
CA ILE A 231 -7.19 1.06 -8.83
C ILE A 231 -8.25 0.50 -9.78
N ALA A 232 -8.35 1.07 -10.98
CA ALA A 232 -9.34 0.64 -11.96
C ALA A 232 -8.99 -0.73 -12.60
N SER A 233 -10.00 -1.37 -13.18
CA SER A 233 -9.81 -2.54 -14.04
C SER A 233 -9.03 -2.14 -15.29
N GLY A 234 -8.16 -3.02 -15.79
CA GLY A 234 -7.29 -2.73 -16.95
C GLY A 234 -5.89 -2.29 -16.57
N VAL A 235 -5.69 -1.79 -15.34
CA VAL A 235 -4.41 -1.26 -14.89
C VAL A 235 -3.35 -2.36 -14.72
N ASN A 236 -2.12 -2.07 -15.15
CA ASN A 236 -0.89 -2.78 -14.91
C ASN A 236 0.05 -1.94 -14.04
N LEU A 237 0.54 -2.54 -12.94
CA LEU A 237 1.49 -1.90 -12.04
C LEU A 237 2.80 -2.69 -11.98
N THR A 238 3.92 -2.00 -12.15
CA THR A 238 5.25 -2.53 -11.82
C THR A 238 5.93 -1.61 -10.80
N ASN A 239 6.62 -2.21 -9.81
CA ASN A 239 7.43 -1.52 -8.79
C ASN A 239 6.73 -0.34 -8.09
N VAL A 240 5.58 -0.60 -7.48
CA VAL A 240 4.79 0.42 -6.76
C VAL A 240 4.86 0.20 -5.27
N ILE A 241 5.17 1.25 -4.51
CA ILE A 241 5.34 1.21 -3.06
C ILE A 241 4.44 2.27 -2.40
N PHE A 242 3.69 1.85 -1.39
CA PHE A 242 3.07 2.72 -0.38
C PHE A 242 3.79 2.50 0.96
N ASP A 243 4.43 3.53 1.51
CA ASP A 243 5.15 3.44 2.79
C ASP A 243 5.19 4.79 3.55
N GLY A 244 6.10 4.94 4.53
CA GLY A 244 6.11 6.09 5.44
C GLY A 244 4.98 5.98 6.46
N TYR A 245 4.40 7.08 6.90
CA TYR A 245 3.09 7.01 7.59
C TYR A 245 1.96 6.94 6.55
N GLN A 246 1.02 6.02 6.72
CA GLN A 246 -0.14 5.87 5.83
C GLN A 246 -1.42 5.86 6.66
N ALA A 247 -2.00 7.04 6.90
CA ALA A 247 -3.26 7.19 7.60
C ALA A 247 -4.41 7.21 6.58
N TRP A 248 -5.21 6.15 6.55
CA TRP A 248 -6.36 6.02 5.66
C TRP A 248 -7.63 6.01 6.50
N VAL A 249 -8.57 6.90 6.23
CA VAL A 249 -9.80 7.02 7.01
C VAL A 249 -11.03 7.01 6.13
N CYS A 250 -12.12 6.47 6.67
CA CYS A 250 -13.41 6.39 6.00
C CYS A 250 -13.41 5.45 4.77
N GLY A 251 -14.50 5.47 4.03
CA GLY A 251 -14.69 4.68 2.81
C GLY A 251 -15.16 3.25 3.08
N GLU A 252 -15.53 2.55 2.00
CA GLU A 252 -15.82 1.12 2.04
C GLU A 252 -14.54 0.29 2.11
N ASN A 253 -13.47 0.72 1.44
CA ASN A 253 -12.20 0.01 1.49
C ASN A 253 -11.04 0.97 1.78
N GLY A 254 -9.96 0.46 2.36
CA GLY A 254 -8.68 1.19 2.38
C GLY A 254 -8.13 1.27 0.95
N LEU A 255 -7.75 0.12 0.40
CA LEU A 255 -7.40 -0.05 -1.01
C LEU A 255 -8.42 -0.95 -1.71
N TYR A 256 -8.88 -0.54 -2.89
CA TYR A 256 -9.76 -1.34 -3.74
C TYR A 256 -9.22 -1.47 -5.17
N TRP A 257 -8.99 -2.72 -5.58
CA TRP A 257 -8.62 -3.11 -6.92
C TRP A 257 -9.40 -4.37 -7.32
N ASN A 258 -10.45 -4.21 -8.11
CA ASN A 258 -11.20 -5.32 -8.70
C ASN A 258 -11.04 -5.29 -10.21
N ASP A 259 -9.97 -5.91 -10.68
CA ASP A 259 -9.60 -5.99 -12.07
C ASP A 259 -10.21 -7.23 -12.75
N THR A 260 -10.82 -6.97 -13.90
CA THR A 260 -11.46 -7.97 -14.76
C THR A 260 -11.03 -7.84 -16.23
N THR A 261 -10.12 -6.91 -16.55
CA THR A 261 -9.79 -6.56 -17.93
C THR A 261 -8.30 -6.39 -18.23
N THR A 262 -7.41 -6.32 -17.22
CA THR A 262 -5.96 -6.22 -17.48
C THR A 262 -5.48 -7.41 -18.31
N THR A 263 -4.64 -7.14 -19.32
CA THR A 263 -4.05 -8.16 -20.19
C THR A 263 -2.60 -8.50 -19.83
N GLU A 264 -1.95 -7.65 -19.05
CA GLU A 264 -0.56 -7.79 -18.62
C GLU A 264 -0.43 -8.24 -17.16
N THR A 265 0.73 -8.80 -16.80
CA THR A 265 1.04 -9.19 -15.41
C THR A 265 1.57 -7.98 -14.64
N SER A 266 0.98 -7.68 -13.48
CA SER A 266 1.52 -6.68 -12.54
C SER A 266 2.57 -7.32 -11.62
N LEU A 267 3.55 -6.55 -11.11
CA LEU A 267 4.57 -7.08 -10.21
C LEU A 267 5.13 -6.06 -9.21
N ASN A 268 5.60 -6.54 -8.05
CA ASN A 268 6.28 -5.74 -7.03
C ASN A 268 5.40 -4.61 -6.46
N LEU A 269 4.14 -4.90 -6.12
CA LEU A 269 3.32 -4.00 -5.30
C LEU A 269 3.67 -4.19 -3.81
N LYS A 270 4.01 -3.11 -3.13
CA LYS A 270 4.35 -3.10 -1.70
C LYS A 270 3.46 -2.12 -0.94
N LEU A 271 2.86 -2.59 0.15
CA LEU A 271 1.91 -1.86 0.98
C LEU A 271 2.40 -1.94 2.44
N GLU A 272 2.86 -0.82 2.99
CA GLU A 272 3.49 -0.77 4.32
C GLU A 272 2.94 0.33 5.21
N ASN A 273 2.93 0.05 6.53
CA ASN A 273 2.61 1.03 7.58
C ASN A 273 1.23 1.68 7.44
N ILE A 274 0.27 0.94 6.88
CA ILE A 274 -1.09 1.40 6.63
C ILE A 274 -1.94 1.24 7.88
N ARG A 275 -2.56 2.34 8.31
CA ARG A 275 -3.61 2.36 9.33
C ARG A 275 -4.91 2.77 8.65
N TRP A 276 -5.81 1.81 8.45
CA TRP A 276 -7.17 2.07 7.94
C TRP A 276 -8.20 2.06 9.07
N GLU A 277 -8.90 3.18 9.26
CA GLU A 277 -9.87 3.35 10.34
C GLU A 277 -11.18 3.99 9.87
N GLN A 278 -12.21 3.88 10.71
CA GLN A 278 -13.48 4.58 10.54
C GLN A 278 -14.22 4.24 9.24
N SER A 279 -14.17 2.99 8.77
CA SER A 279 -14.94 2.56 7.59
C SER A 279 -16.37 3.10 7.63
N SER A 280 -16.82 3.65 6.51
CA SER A 280 -18.20 4.12 6.30
C SER A 280 -19.12 3.01 5.78
N SER A 281 -18.54 1.88 5.37
CA SER A 281 -19.28 0.67 5.03
C SER A 281 -19.46 -0.24 6.24
N GLY A 282 -20.63 -0.88 6.32
CA GLY A 282 -20.87 -1.97 7.26
C GLY A 282 -20.10 -3.24 6.88
N ALA A 283 -20.80 -4.28 6.42
CA ALA A 283 -20.26 -5.64 6.34
C ALA A 283 -19.35 -5.96 5.12
N ASN A 284 -19.27 -5.08 4.12
CA ASN A 284 -18.72 -5.42 2.80
C ASN A 284 -17.28 -4.95 2.58
N GLY A 285 -16.85 -3.94 3.33
CA GLY A 285 -15.53 -3.33 3.17
C GLY A 285 -14.36 -4.23 3.54
N ASN A 286 -13.18 -3.95 2.96
CA ASN A 286 -11.90 -4.60 3.24
C ASN A 286 -10.82 -3.55 3.56
N ILE A 287 -9.85 -3.91 4.40
CA ILE A 287 -8.62 -3.12 4.56
C ILE A 287 -7.93 -3.02 3.19
N ILE A 288 -7.68 -4.18 2.59
CA ILE A 288 -7.10 -4.34 1.26
C ILE A 288 -7.98 -5.29 0.46
N HIS A 289 -8.50 -4.83 -0.67
CA HIS A 289 -9.22 -5.65 -1.64
C HIS A 289 -8.46 -5.68 -2.96
N ILE A 290 -7.90 -6.83 -3.31
CA ILE A 290 -7.23 -7.04 -4.60
C ILE A 290 -7.79 -8.31 -5.26
N ARG A 291 -8.38 -8.13 -6.43
CA ARG A 291 -8.63 -9.16 -7.42
C ARG A 291 -7.95 -8.73 -8.70
N HIS A 292 -7.00 -9.52 -9.18
CA HIS A 292 -6.31 -9.25 -10.43
C HIS A 292 -6.78 -10.22 -11.53
N ASN A 293 -6.93 -9.73 -12.77
CA ASN A 293 -7.40 -10.54 -13.90
C ASN A 293 -6.28 -11.45 -14.43
N GLN A 294 -5.08 -10.90 -14.59
CA GLN A 294 -3.84 -11.68 -14.74
C GLN A 294 -3.19 -11.96 -13.38
N ALA A 295 -1.96 -12.47 -13.37
CA ALA A 295 -1.20 -12.57 -12.14
C ALA A 295 -0.72 -11.19 -11.64
N LEU A 296 -0.85 -10.91 -10.35
CA LEU A 296 -0.05 -9.92 -9.62
C LEU A 296 1.09 -10.65 -8.89
N GLN A 297 2.34 -10.42 -9.29
CA GLN A 297 3.51 -11.11 -8.77
C GLN A 297 4.20 -10.33 -7.66
N ASN A 298 4.75 -11.05 -6.66
CA ASN A 298 5.57 -10.47 -5.59
C ASN A 298 4.88 -9.33 -4.81
N LEU A 299 3.67 -9.59 -4.30
CA LEU A 299 2.93 -8.67 -3.44
C LEU A 299 3.49 -8.68 -2.01
N VAL A 300 3.75 -7.51 -1.44
CA VAL A 300 4.12 -7.38 -0.02
C VAL A 300 3.09 -6.51 0.70
N ILE A 301 2.56 -7.03 1.81
CA ILE A 301 1.71 -6.32 2.76
C ILE A 301 2.40 -6.43 4.12
N ASP A 302 2.91 -5.33 4.66
CA ASP A 302 3.64 -5.34 5.93
C ASP A 302 3.14 -4.25 6.87
N ASN A 303 3.06 -4.57 8.16
CA ASN A 303 2.70 -3.62 9.20
C ASN A 303 1.39 -2.85 8.90
N ILE A 304 0.33 -3.57 8.55
CA ILE A 304 -0.99 -2.97 8.36
C ILE A 304 -1.84 -3.13 9.63
N PHE A 305 -2.60 -2.10 9.94
CA PHE A 305 -3.61 -2.06 10.99
C PHE A 305 -4.95 -1.64 10.39
N GLY A 306 -6.02 -2.33 10.76
CA GLY A 306 -7.36 -1.85 10.41
C GLY A 306 -8.46 -2.83 10.75
N ALA A 307 -9.63 -2.54 10.18
CA ALA A 307 -10.90 -3.20 10.51
C ALA A 307 -11.33 -3.02 11.98
N ALA A 308 -10.76 -2.01 12.66
CA ALA A 308 -11.11 -1.61 14.01
C ALA A 308 -11.94 -0.32 13.97
N ASN A 309 -13.17 -0.36 14.47
CA ASN A 309 -14.06 0.79 14.46
C ASN A 309 -14.36 1.16 15.92
N SER A 310 -14.30 2.44 16.27
CA SER A 310 -14.46 2.93 17.64
C SER A 310 -15.91 2.94 18.15
N GLU A 311 -16.87 2.37 17.43
CA GLU A 311 -18.29 2.52 17.74
C GLU A 311 -19.12 1.28 17.38
N GLY A 312 -18.87 0.16 18.06
CA GLY A 312 -19.84 -0.91 18.40
C GLY A 312 -20.84 -1.41 17.34
N ASN A 313 -20.63 -1.17 16.05
CA ASN A 313 -21.66 -1.43 15.03
C ASN A 313 -21.16 -1.51 13.59
N GLN A 314 -19.85 -1.45 13.33
CA GLN A 314 -19.32 -1.51 11.97
C GLN A 314 -18.13 -2.45 11.94
N SER A 315 -18.40 -3.73 11.73
CA SER A 315 -17.36 -4.73 11.46
C SER A 315 -17.10 -4.81 9.97
N THR A 316 -15.88 -4.54 9.53
CA THR A 316 -15.41 -4.76 8.14
C THR A 316 -14.61 -6.05 8.02
N ASN A 317 -14.33 -6.46 6.79
CA ASN A 317 -13.41 -7.55 6.48
C ASN A 317 -11.95 -7.07 6.52
N GLY A 318 -11.04 -8.03 6.61
CA GLY A 318 -9.60 -7.80 6.55
C GLY A 318 -9.12 -7.73 5.10
N VAL A 319 -8.26 -8.67 4.71
CA VAL A 319 -7.54 -8.68 3.43
C VAL A 319 -8.17 -9.68 2.45
N TYR A 320 -8.54 -9.22 1.27
CA TYR A 320 -9.07 -10.01 0.16
C TYR A 320 -8.06 -10.04 -0.98
N LEU A 321 -7.58 -11.23 -1.38
CA LEU A 321 -6.54 -11.40 -2.41
C LEU A 321 -6.86 -12.55 -3.38
N HIS A 322 -7.12 -12.20 -4.62
CA HIS A 322 -7.40 -13.11 -5.73
C HIS A 322 -6.48 -12.76 -6.91
N GLY A 323 -5.92 -13.75 -7.59
CA GLY A 323 -5.00 -13.55 -8.72
C GLY A 323 -3.54 -13.25 -8.33
N ILE A 324 -3.11 -13.58 -7.10
CA ILE A 324 -1.74 -13.27 -6.65
C ILE A 324 -0.76 -14.44 -6.94
N ARG A 325 0.49 -14.12 -7.31
CA ARG A 325 1.57 -15.08 -7.59
C ARG A 325 2.82 -14.73 -6.78
N GLY A 326 2.94 -15.31 -5.59
CA GLY A 326 4.00 -14.98 -4.65
C GLY A 326 3.66 -13.70 -3.89
N GLY A 327 3.50 -13.81 -2.57
CA GLY A 327 3.34 -12.64 -1.73
C GLY A 327 3.62 -12.90 -0.25
N ILE A 328 3.75 -11.83 0.51
CA ILE A 328 4.03 -11.83 1.94
C ILE A 328 3.03 -10.92 2.64
N ILE A 329 2.45 -11.40 3.74
CA ILE A 329 1.69 -10.60 4.70
C ILE A 329 2.40 -10.71 6.05
N SER A 330 2.90 -9.60 6.59
CA SER A 330 3.65 -9.63 7.84
C SER A 330 3.40 -8.48 8.80
N ASN A 331 3.78 -8.69 10.06
CA ASN A 331 3.82 -7.67 11.12
C ASN A 331 2.51 -6.89 11.33
N SER A 332 1.37 -7.50 11.00
CA SER A 332 0.10 -6.80 10.85
C SER A 332 -0.89 -7.11 11.97
N MET A 333 -1.87 -6.23 12.19
CA MET A 333 -2.96 -6.38 13.15
C MET A 333 -4.30 -6.20 12.43
N ILE A 334 -5.03 -7.31 12.25
CA ILE A 334 -6.30 -7.34 11.52
C ILE A 334 -7.44 -7.60 12.50
N LEU A 335 -8.29 -6.60 12.72
CA LEU A 335 -9.39 -6.66 13.70
C LEU A 335 -10.76 -6.95 13.07
N ALA A 336 -10.80 -7.84 12.07
CA ALA A 336 -12.01 -8.14 11.32
C ALA A 336 -13.09 -8.84 12.18
N GLY A 337 -14.14 -8.11 12.56
CA GLY A 337 -15.30 -8.65 13.27
C GLY A 337 -15.40 -8.22 14.74
N GLU A 338 -16.62 -7.91 15.19
CA GLU A 338 -16.97 -7.74 16.62
C GLU A 338 -17.91 -8.85 17.10
N GLN A 339 -18.10 -8.95 18.42
CA GLN A 339 -18.84 -10.05 19.05
C GLN A 339 -20.31 -10.02 18.57
N GLY A 340 -20.70 -10.99 17.74
CA GLY A 340 -22.05 -11.09 17.17
C GLY A 340 -22.19 -10.61 15.72
N SER A 341 -21.13 -10.11 15.09
CA SER A 341 -21.08 -9.78 13.65
C SER A 341 -19.76 -10.29 13.03
N PRO A 342 -19.60 -11.61 12.84
CA PRO A 342 -18.38 -12.19 12.32
C PRO A 342 -18.03 -11.67 10.93
N ARG A 343 -16.72 -11.50 10.66
CA ARG A 343 -16.18 -11.04 9.36
C ARG A 343 -15.00 -11.88 8.92
N THR A 344 -14.55 -11.69 7.69
CA THR A 344 -13.46 -12.48 7.12
C THR A 344 -12.14 -11.72 7.27
N ALA A 345 -11.18 -12.28 8.03
CA ALA A 345 -9.85 -11.69 8.17
C ALA A 345 -9.00 -11.84 6.89
N PHE A 346 -9.09 -13.00 6.24
CA PHE A 346 -8.45 -13.27 4.95
C PHE A 346 -9.44 -13.94 4.00
N SER A 347 -9.51 -13.47 2.76
CA SER A 347 -10.23 -14.12 1.66
C SER A 347 -9.24 -14.37 0.53
N LEU A 348 -8.81 -15.63 0.39
CA LEU A 348 -7.91 -16.10 -0.65
C LEU A 348 -8.63 -17.19 -1.47
N ASP A 349 -8.32 -17.35 -2.75
CA ASP A 349 -8.84 -18.45 -3.57
C ASP A 349 -7.71 -19.27 -4.22
N SER A 350 -8.09 -20.24 -5.06
CA SER A 350 -7.15 -21.11 -5.79
C SER A 350 -6.29 -20.34 -6.82
N THR A 351 -6.61 -19.09 -7.10
CA THR A 351 -5.84 -18.21 -7.98
C THR A 351 -4.82 -17.36 -7.24
N THR A 352 -4.58 -17.59 -5.94
CA THR A 352 -3.62 -16.82 -5.13
C THR A 352 -2.60 -17.76 -4.48
N TYR A 353 -1.38 -17.85 -5.02
CA TYR A 353 -0.34 -18.75 -4.49
C TYR A 353 1.08 -18.42 -4.97
N PRO A 354 2.14 -18.68 -4.16
CA PRO A 354 2.09 -18.88 -2.71
C PRO A 354 1.90 -17.54 -1.97
N ILE A 355 1.33 -17.56 -0.76
CA ILE A 355 1.34 -16.43 0.18
C ILE A 355 2.02 -16.87 1.48
N VAL A 356 2.95 -16.07 2.00
CA VAL A 356 3.56 -16.26 3.32
C VAL A 356 2.89 -15.31 4.30
N ILE A 357 2.37 -15.83 5.42
CA ILE A 357 1.80 -15.01 6.49
C ILE A 357 2.68 -15.18 7.74
N SER A 358 3.18 -14.08 8.32
CA SER A 358 4.11 -14.13 9.46
C SER A 358 3.90 -12.96 10.44
N ASN A 359 3.94 -13.23 11.74
CA ASN A 359 3.78 -12.20 12.78
C ASN A 359 2.51 -11.33 12.59
N VAL A 360 1.36 -11.96 12.37
CA VAL A 360 0.07 -11.27 12.19
C VAL A 360 -0.85 -11.57 13.38
N PHE A 361 -1.30 -10.53 14.08
CA PHE A 361 -2.38 -10.62 15.07
C PHE A 361 -3.74 -10.54 14.37
N MET A 362 -4.65 -11.43 14.74
CA MET A 362 -6.01 -11.45 14.22
C MET A 362 -7.01 -11.51 15.37
N LEU A 363 -8.01 -10.64 15.31
CA LEU A 363 -9.19 -10.73 16.15
C LEU A 363 -10.42 -10.92 15.25
N ASN A 364 -11.12 -12.03 15.46
CA ASN A 364 -12.43 -12.30 14.87
C ASN A 364 -13.29 -13.02 15.91
N SER A 365 -14.17 -12.28 16.56
CA SER A 365 -15.09 -12.85 17.53
C SER A 365 -16.22 -13.59 16.80
N LEU A 366 -16.01 -14.89 16.58
CA LEU A 366 -17.00 -15.92 16.20
C LEU A 366 -17.23 -16.18 14.68
N GLY A 367 -16.35 -15.72 13.78
CA GLY A 367 -16.44 -15.94 12.33
C GLY A 367 -15.53 -17.02 11.76
N ALA A 368 -15.95 -17.66 10.67
CA ALA A 368 -15.13 -18.64 9.94
C ALA A 368 -13.82 -18.00 9.45
N GLN A 369 -12.70 -18.62 9.82
CA GLN A 369 -11.37 -18.28 9.33
C GLN A 369 -11.17 -18.93 7.95
N SER A 370 -11.58 -18.28 6.86
CA SER A 370 -11.34 -18.82 5.52
C SER A 370 -9.92 -18.50 5.05
N ILE A 371 -8.93 -19.24 5.53
CA ILE A 371 -7.61 -19.25 4.91
C ILE A 371 -7.74 -20.08 3.62
N GLY A 372 -7.74 -19.40 2.46
CA GLY A 372 -8.05 -20.02 1.17
C GLY A 372 -6.99 -20.98 0.61
N ALA A 373 -7.41 -21.73 -0.43
CA ALA A 373 -6.80 -22.93 -1.01
C ALA A 373 -5.44 -22.76 -1.76
N GLY A 374 -4.75 -21.64 -1.58
CA GLY A 374 -3.53 -21.28 -2.33
C GLY A 374 -2.25 -21.19 -1.48
N LEU A 375 -2.31 -21.63 -0.23
CA LEU A 375 -1.11 -21.69 0.61
C LEU A 375 -0.27 -22.93 0.30
N THR A 376 1.03 -22.73 0.11
CA THR A 376 1.99 -23.76 0.56
C THR A 376 1.91 -23.76 2.09
N PRO A 377 1.67 -24.91 2.73
CA PRO A 377 1.41 -24.94 4.16
C PRO A 377 2.66 -24.48 4.94
N ARG A 378 2.52 -23.38 5.70
CA ARG A 378 3.33 -23.16 6.90
C ARG A 378 2.41 -22.80 8.06
N ILE A 379 2.23 -23.82 8.90
CA ILE A 379 2.07 -23.84 10.36
C ILE A 379 1.54 -22.54 10.97
N TYR A 380 0.24 -22.53 11.26
CA TYR A 380 -0.37 -21.58 12.18
C TYR A 380 -0.03 -22.00 13.62
N VAL A 381 0.47 -21.09 14.45
CA VAL A 381 0.82 -21.34 15.85
C VAL A 381 -0.06 -20.48 16.77
N PRO A 382 -1.29 -20.89 17.08
CA PRO A 382 -2.01 -20.31 18.21
C PRO A 382 -1.48 -20.93 19.51
N ARG A 383 -1.02 -20.06 20.41
CA ARG A 383 -0.60 -20.42 21.77
C ARG A 383 -1.83 -20.65 22.65
N ASP A 384 -1.94 -21.84 23.24
CA ASP A 384 -2.85 -22.13 24.37
C ASP A 384 -2.00 -22.59 25.56
N ASP A 385 -2.03 -21.84 26.66
CA ASP A 385 -1.16 -22.01 27.82
C ASP A 385 -1.51 -23.25 28.68
N PHE A 386 -2.54 -24.04 28.32
CA PHE A 386 -3.01 -25.17 29.14
C PHE A 386 -3.03 -26.54 28.47
N ASN A 387 -3.03 -26.63 27.13
CA ASN A 387 -3.23 -27.91 26.42
C ASN A 387 -2.22 -28.21 25.28
N GLY A 388 -1.20 -27.38 25.09
CA GLY A 388 -0.28 -27.51 23.96
C GLY A 388 -0.85 -26.98 22.64
N ILE A 389 0.03 -26.73 21.68
CA ILE A 389 -0.27 -26.03 20.42
C ILE A 389 -1.14 -26.92 19.51
N SER A 390 -2.15 -26.33 18.86
CA SER A 390 -2.96 -26.96 17.79
C SER A 390 -2.48 -26.49 16.41
N TYR A 391 -2.26 -27.42 15.47
CA TYR A 391 -1.84 -27.10 14.10
C TYR A 391 -2.94 -27.43 13.08
N ALA A 392 -2.93 -26.74 11.93
CA ALA A 392 -3.72 -27.10 10.76
C ALA A 392 -2.85 -27.11 9.49
N VAL A 393 -3.03 -28.13 8.64
CA VAL A 393 -2.39 -28.28 7.31
C VAL A 393 -3.49 -28.51 6.27
N TYR A 394 -3.39 -27.84 5.12
CA TYR A 394 -4.38 -27.86 4.03
C TYR A 394 -3.76 -28.49 2.75
N ASP A 395 -4.52 -29.31 2.02
CA ASP A 395 -4.13 -29.96 0.73
C ASP A 395 -4.87 -29.33 -0.47
N HIS A 396 -4.18 -29.21 -1.60
CA HIS A 396 -4.54 -28.55 -2.85
C HIS A 396 -5.59 -29.30 -3.70
N ASN A 397 -5.76 -30.62 -3.52
CA ASN A 397 -6.50 -31.44 -4.49
C ASN A 397 -8.01 -31.64 -4.25
N ASN A 398 -8.59 -31.16 -3.13
CA ASN A 398 -10.00 -31.41 -2.78
C ASN A 398 -10.73 -30.13 -2.32
N TRP A 399 -11.18 -29.35 -3.28
CA TRP A 399 -11.60 -27.95 -3.14
C TRP A 399 -13.10 -27.71 -2.81
N ASP A 400 -13.94 -28.75 -2.78
CA ASP A 400 -15.42 -28.58 -2.75
C ASP A 400 -16.14 -29.09 -1.49
N GLN A 401 -15.42 -29.56 -0.48
CA GLN A 401 -16.04 -30.00 0.77
C GLN A 401 -15.28 -29.42 1.94
N GLY A 402 -15.90 -28.49 2.67
CA GLY A 402 -15.37 -27.83 3.87
C GLY A 402 -15.16 -28.76 5.07
N THR A 403 -14.60 -29.94 4.84
CA THR A 403 -14.25 -30.97 5.82
C THR A 403 -12.95 -31.60 5.34
N ILE A 404 -11.82 -31.15 5.88
CA ILE A 404 -10.49 -31.65 5.52
C ILE A 404 -10.18 -32.96 6.23
N PHE A 405 -10.82 -33.19 7.37
CA PHE A 405 -10.88 -34.47 8.06
C PHE A 405 -12.27 -34.55 8.70
N GLY A 406 -12.85 -35.74 8.86
CA GLY A 406 -14.12 -35.91 9.58
C GLY A 406 -14.12 -35.43 11.05
N THR A 407 -12.97 -34.93 11.52
CA THR A 407 -12.67 -34.37 12.83
C THR A 407 -11.37 -33.57 12.67
N PRO A 408 -11.11 -32.50 13.44
CA PRO A 408 -9.78 -31.87 13.49
C PRO A 408 -8.68 -32.96 13.58
N ILE A 409 -7.54 -32.81 12.89
CA ILE A 409 -6.33 -33.53 13.36
C ILE A 409 -5.95 -32.85 14.67
N THR A 410 -6.62 -33.25 15.74
CA THR A 410 -6.05 -33.11 17.07
C THR A 410 -4.73 -33.84 16.99
N GLY A 411 -3.64 -33.13 17.23
CA GLY A 411 -2.38 -33.81 17.50
C GLY A 411 -2.62 -34.89 18.54
N GLU A 412 -1.98 -36.05 18.38
CA GLU A 412 -2.04 -37.03 19.45
C GLU A 412 -1.40 -36.39 20.69
N THR A 413 -2.02 -36.65 21.84
CA THR A 413 -1.51 -36.15 23.11
C THR A 413 -1.18 -37.29 24.02
N ALA A 414 -0.10 -37.15 24.77
CA ALA A 414 0.26 -38.09 25.82
C ALA A 414 0.79 -37.34 27.04
N ALA A 415 0.30 -37.72 28.21
CA ALA A 415 0.98 -37.43 29.46
C ALA A 415 2.07 -38.48 29.66
N VAL A 416 3.32 -38.04 29.75
CA VAL A 416 4.48 -38.93 29.90
C VAL A 416 5.22 -38.57 31.17
N ASP A 417 5.12 -39.46 32.16
CA ASP A 417 5.82 -39.34 33.43
C ASP A 417 7.34 -39.31 33.23
N SER A 418 8.06 -38.72 34.18
CA SER A 418 9.51 -38.76 34.18
C SER A 418 10.01 -40.21 34.21
N GLY A 419 10.88 -40.57 33.27
CA GLY A 419 11.40 -41.93 33.07
C GLY A 419 10.52 -42.82 32.19
N ALA A 420 9.33 -42.38 31.80
CA ALA A 420 8.42 -43.17 30.98
C ALA A 420 8.70 -43.00 29.48
N VAL A 421 8.23 -43.98 28.71
CA VAL A 421 8.30 -44.03 27.25
C VAL A 421 6.88 -44.09 26.70
N ALA A 422 6.58 -43.26 25.70
CA ALA A 422 5.36 -43.26 24.93
C ALA A 422 5.64 -43.57 23.46
N GLU A 423 4.68 -44.18 22.80
CA GLU A 423 4.73 -44.39 21.35
C GLU A 423 4.21 -43.15 20.64
N ILE A 424 4.95 -42.69 19.62
CA ILE A 424 4.52 -41.61 18.72
C ILE A 424 3.89 -42.22 17.46
N SER A 425 4.55 -43.21 16.86
CA SER A 425 4.06 -43.88 15.65
C SER A 425 4.87 -45.11 15.28
N SER A 426 4.35 -45.93 14.37
CA SER A 426 5.10 -47.00 13.69
C SER A 426 6.08 -46.44 12.64
N ALA A 427 6.75 -47.30 11.87
CA ALA A 427 7.73 -46.88 10.86
C ALA A 427 7.11 -45.97 9.78
N ILE A 428 7.34 -44.66 9.92
CA ILE A 428 6.86 -43.64 8.98
C ILE A 428 8.05 -42.86 8.41
N ASN A 429 7.99 -42.57 7.10
CA ASN A 429 8.83 -41.54 6.48
C ASN A 429 8.05 -40.22 6.50
N GLY A 430 8.61 -39.19 7.11
CA GLY A 430 7.90 -37.92 7.27
C GLY A 430 8.61 -36.91 8.15
N VAL A 431 7.83 -35.95 8.63
CA VAL A 431 8.26 -34.91 9.56
C VAL A 431 7.36 -34.95 10.78
N LEU A 432 7.95 -35.07 11.95
CA LEU A 432 7.28 -34.92 13.24
C LEU A 432 7.42 -33.48 13.71
N ILE A 433 6.31 -32.89 14.15
CA ILE A 433 6.29 -31.61 14.86
C ILE A 433 5.70 -31.89 16.25
N ILE A 434 6.40 -31.50 17.30
CA ILE A 434 6.02 -31.82 18.68
C ILE A 434 6.20 -30.63 19.62
N ASN A 435 5.31 -30.52 20.61
CA ASN A 435 5.41 -29.58 21.72
C ASN A 435 5.23 -30.30 23.04
N SER A 436 5.72 -29.65 24.10
CA SER A 436 5.50 -30.05 25.48
C SER A 436 4.73 -28.98 26.27
N SER A 437 4.07 -29.37 27.36
CA SER A 437 3.42 -28.47 28.32
C SER A 437 4.39 -27.55 29.08
N GLY A 438 5.70 -27.71 28.88
CA GLY A 438 6.72 -26.82 29.41
C GLY A 438 7.00 -25.59 28.52
N GLY A 439 6.48 -25.57 27.29
CA GLY A 439 6.76 -24.54 26.27
C GLY A 439 7.68 -24.98 25.12
N PRO A 440 8.70 -25.83 25.36
CA PRO A 440 9.62 -26.29 24.32
C PRO A 440 8.97 -27.13 23.22
N ASN A 441 9.48 -26.96 22.01
CA ASN A 441 9.03 -27.61 20.78
C ASN A 441 10.21 -28.09 19.94
N ALA A 442 9.97 -29.09 19.09
CA ALA A 442 10.99 -29.59 18.17
C ALA A 442 10.38 -30.13 16.85
N ILE A 443 11.24 -30.23 15.84
CA ILE A 443 10.93 -30.81 14.53
C ILE A 443 11.95 -31.90 14.22
N TYR A 444 11.45 -33.09 13.88
CA TYR A 444 12.27 -34.25 13.54
C TYR A 444 11.93 -34.78 12.15
N SER A 445 12.95 -35.18 11.39
CA SER A 445 12.79 -36.02 10.22
C SER A 445 12.66 -37.48 10.64
N LEU A 446 11.53 -38.08 10.28
CA LEU A 446 11.26 -39.50 10.42
C LEU A 446 11.67 -40.20 9.13
N ARG A 447 12.49 -41.25 9.25
CA ARG A 447 13.14 -41.92 8.11
C ARG A 447 12.81 -43.42 8.05
N GLY A 448 11.59 -43.78 8.47
CA GLY A 448 11.14 -45.17 8.56
C GLY A 448 11.93 -45.91 9.63
N ALA A 449 12.52 -47.05 9.26
CA ALA A 449 13.32 -47.89 10.17
C ALA A 449 14.76 -47.41 10.38
N LEU A 450 15.00 -46.10 10.24
CA LEU A 450 16.30 -45.45 10.43
C LEU A 450 16.23 -44.48 11.62
N PRO A 451 17.37 -44.12 12.23
CA PRO A 451 17.40 -43.12 13.29
C PRO A 451 16.68 -41.83 12.89
N THR A 452 15.94 -41.24 13.81
CA THR A 452 15.36 -39.90 13.66
C THR A 452 16.49 -38.87 13.54
N VAL A 453 16.21 -37.77 12.84
CA VAL A 453 17.16 -36.66 12.74
C VAL A 453 16.46 -35.40 13.20
N GLU A 454 17.08 -34.71 14.14
CA GLU A 454 16.63 -33.39 14.55
C GLU A 454 16.81 -32.38 13.41
N MET A 455 15.75 -31.64 13.11
CA MET A 455 15.77 -30.54 12.16
C MET A 455 15.76 -29.19 12.87
N SER A 456 15.11 -29.12 14.02
CA SER A 456 15.01 -27.91 14.85
C SER A 456 14.65 -28.27 16.29
N ASP A 457 15.43 -27.79 17.24
CA ASP A 457 15.12 -27.76 18.67
C ASP A 457 15.67 -26.44 19.25
N PRO A 458 14.91 -25.34 19.17
CA PRO A 458 15.40 -24.02 19.58
C PRO A 458 15.68 -23.91 21.08
N ASP A 459 15.03 -24.74 21.90
CA ASP A 459 15.12 -24.71 23.36
C ASP A 459 16.16 -25.70 23.91
N GLY A 460 16.65 -26.63 23.07
CA GLY A 460 17.66 -27.61 23.42
C GLY A 460 17.18 -28.67 24.42
N TRP A 461 15.87 -28.95 24.43
CA TRP A 461 15.24 -29.89 25.38
C TRP A 461 15.10 -31.30 24.81
N PHE A 462 15.29 -31.48 23.52
CA PHE A 462 15.07 -32.74 22.83
C PHE A 462 16.39 -33.37 22.39
N SER A 463 16.37 -34.67 22.14
CA SER A 463 17.51 -35.42 21.61
C SER A 463 17.03 -36.53 20.68
N SER A 464 17.77 -36.79 19.60
CA SER A 464 17.54 -37.96 18.74
C SER A 464 18.06 -39.27 19.34
N GLU A 465 18.77 -39.20 20.47
CA GLU A 465 19.42 -40.35 21.11
C GLU A 465 18.63 -40.85 22.32
N ARG A 466 18.37 -42.15 22.33
CA ARG A 466 17.75 -42.84 23.46
C ARG A 466 18.60 -42.68 24.73
N ASP A 467 17.92 -42.60 25.88
CA ASP A 467 18.52 -42.57 27.22
C ASP A 467 19.44 -41.35 27.50
N SER A 468 19.32 -40.26 26.72
CA SER A 468 20.04 -39.01 26.98
C SER A 468 19.53 -38.35 28.27
N PRO A 469 20.33 -38.25 29.35
CA PRO A 469 19.85 -37.72 30.62
C PRO A 469 19.53 -36.22 30.54
N GLY A 470 18.37 -35.82 31.05
CA GLY A 470 17.94 -34.41 31.07
C GLY A 470 17.25 -33.94 29.79
N PHE A 471 16.96 -34.83 28.85
CA PHE A 471 16.30 -34.52 27.57
C PHE A 471 14.96 -35.26 27.41
N VAL A 472 14.15 -34.79 26.47
CA VAL A 472 13.06 -35.54 25.87
C VAL A 472 13.61 -36.23 24.61
N ASN A 473 13.74 -37.55 24.66
CA ASN A 473 14.36 -38.29 23.56
C ASN A 473 13.28 -38.70 22.55
N ILE A 474 13.52 -38.41 21.28
CA ILE A 474 12.66 -38.79 20.17
C ILE A 474 13.49 -39.64 19.22
N TYR A 475 13.30 -40.95 19.27
CA TYR A 475 14.19 -41.90 18.61
C TYR A 475 13.43 -43.04 17.93
N TRP A 476 14.06 -43.65 16.94
CA TRP A 476 13.62 -44.93 16.39
C TRP A 476 14.05 -46.07 17.30
N SER A 477 13.08 -46.80 17.84
CA SER A 477 13.30 -47.97 18.68
C SER A 477 13.42 -49.21 17.81
N GLU A 478 14.64 -49.65 17.53
CA GLU A 478 14.87 -50.85 16.71
C GLU A 478 14.18 -52.09 17.29
N THR A 479 14.16 -52.22 18.62
CA THR A 479 13.54 -53.36 19.32
C THR A 479 12.02 -53.38 19.17
N GLN A 480 11.39 -52.22 19.19
CA GLN A 480 9.93 -52.09 19.14
C GLN A 480 9.41 -51.77 17.73
N SER A 481 10.30 -51.48 16.79
CA SER A 481 10.00 -51.10 15.41
C SER A 481 9.02 -49.91 15.33
N LYS A 482 9.28 -48.88 16.15
CA LYS A 482 8.44 -47.68 16.26
C LYS A 482 9.24 -46.45 16.69
N ILE A 483 8.68 -45.27 16.45
CA ILE A 483 9.17 -44.00 16.96
C ILE A 483 8.65 -43.82 18.38
N GLU A 484 9.57 -43.60 19.31
CA GLU A 484 9.27 -43.46 20.73
C GLU A 484 9.67 -42.08 21.24
N LEU A 485 8.87 -41.58 22.20
CA LEU A 485 9.18 -40.44 23.04
C LEU A 485 9.54 -40.94 24.44
N GLN A 486 10.68 -40.51 24.96
CA GLN A 486 11.09 -40.81 26.33
C GLN A 486 11.34 -39.51 27.09
N ASN A 487 10.65 -39.30 28.20
CA ASN A 487 10.81 -38.09 29.02
C ASN A 487 11.85 -38.31 30.13
N LEU A 488 13.07 -37.77 29.99
CA LEU A 488 14.12 -37.81 31.03
C LEU A 488 14.41 -36.45 31.66
N ILE A 489 13.47 -35.50 31.57
CA ILE A 489 13.66 -34.13 32.06
C ILE A 489 13.52 -33.98 33.58
N GLY A 490 13.02 -35.01 34.28
CA GLY A 490 12.93 -35.06 35.74
C GLY A 490 11.56 -34.70 36.33
N PHE A 491 10.56 -34.40 35.49
CA PHE A 491 9.16 -34.20 35.88
C PHE A 491 8.19 -34.60 34.76
N PRO A 492 6.92 -34.90 35.06
CA PRO A 492 5.92 -35.25 34.05
C PRO A 492 5.66 -34.10 33.06
N LEU A 493 5.46 -34.44 31.80
CA LEU A 493 5.14 -33.50 30.73
C LEU A 493 3.95 -34.03 29.90
N HIS A 494 3.11 -33.11 29.42
CA HIS A 494 2.13 -33.43 28.39
C HIS A 494 2.71 -33.04 27.04
N PHE A 495 2.59 -33.91 26.05
CA PHE A 495 3.05 -33.67 24.70
C PHE A 495 1.88 -33.58 23.74
N SER A 496 2.01 -32.75 22.70
CA SER A 496 1.14 -32.75 21.53
C SER A 496 1.99 -32.84 20.27
N TRP A 497 1.64 -33.72 19.34
CA TRP A 497 2.40 -33.86 18.10
C TRP A 497 1.55 -34.13 16.86
N ILE A 498 2.11 -33.81 15.70
CA ILE A 498 1.57 -34.14 14.38
C ILE A 498 2.69 -34.71 13.51
N ILE A 499 2.33 -35.68 12.68
CA ILE A 499 3.21 -36.27 11.68
C ILE A 499 2.72 -35.88 10.29
N LEU A 500 3.63 -35.35 9.48
CA LEU A 500 3.41 -35.00 8.08
C LEU A 500 4.24 -35.95 7.21
N GLY A 501 3.60 -36.93 6.58
CA GLY A 501 4.29 -37.93 5.75
C GLY A 501 3.43 -39.13 5.38
N SER A 502 3.93 -39.97 4.48
CA SER A 502 3.23 -41.19 4.05
C SER A 502 3.47 -42.32 5.05
N VAL A 503 2.40 -42.89 5.58
CA VAL A 503 2.43 -44.22 6.22
C VAL A 503 3.00 -45.19 5.19
N GLY A 504 4.06 -45.92 5.54
CA GLY A 504 4.55 -47.00 4.67
C GLY A 504 3.42 -47.98 4.38
N LEU A 505 3.30 -48.40 3.12
CA LEU A 505 2.41 -49.47 2.68
C LEU A 505 2.66 -50.78 3.43
#